data_AF-A0A6B2CHY1-F1
#
_entry.id   AF-A0A6B2CHY1-F1
#
_cell.length_a   1.000
_cell.length_b   1.000
_cell.length_c   1.000
_cell.angle_alpha   90.00
_cell.angle_beta   90.00
_cell.angle_gamma   90.00
#
_symmetry.space_group_name_H-M   'P 1'
#
loop_
_entity.id
_entity.type
_entity.pdbx_description
1 polymer ?
#
loop_
_entity_poly.entity_id
_entity_poly.type
_entity_poly.pdbx_seq_one_letter_code
_entity_poly.pdbx_strand_id
1 'polypeptide(L)' 'GWSDQAVVVASLTNPPDLKPPSVILIPGLLNPVEEEYLRVVHGAGEELLRRHINHVKALMRAMQHSSG' A
#
# COMPACT_ATOMS: atom_id res chain seq x y z
N GLY A 1 1.38 22.11 1.37
CA GLY A 1 1.78 21.01 0.47
C GLY A 1 2.57 21.61 -0.68
N TRP A 2 3.55 20.89 -1.20
CA TRP A 2 4.24 21.29 -2.43
C TRP A 2 3.33 21.04 -3.63
N SER A 3 3.29 21.99 -4.55
CA SER A 3 2.40 21.98 -5.72
C SER A 3 2.72 20.86 -6.72
N ASP A 4 3.89 20.24 -6.61
CA ASP A 4 4.46 19.24 -7.49
C ASP A 4 4.63 17.86 -6.82
N GLN A 5 4.00 17.63 -5.67
CA GLN A 5 4.07 16.34 -4.99
C GLN A 5 3.46 15.23 -5.86
N ALA A 6 4.25 14.19 -6.15
CA ALA A 6 3.78 12.97 -6.78
C ALA A 6 3.54 11.88 -5.73
N VAL A 7 2.41 11.19 -5.86
CA VAL A 7 2.10 9.97 -5.09
C VAL A 7 2.04 8.82 -6.07
N VAL A 8 2.80 7.75 -5.80
CA VAL A 8 2.85 6.57 -6.65
C VAL A 8 2.58 5.34 -5.79
N VAL A 9 1.65 4.50 -6.24
CA VAL A 9 1.35 3.22 -5.61
C VAL A 9 2.05 2.12 -6.39
N ALA A 10 2.91 1.36 -5.72
CA ALA A 10 3.74 0.36 -6.37
C ALA A 10 3.94 -0.88 -5.49
N SER A 11 4.37 -1.97 -6.12
CA SER A 11 4.84 -3.16 -5.42
C SER A 11 6.30 -2.96 -4.99
N LEU A 12 6.69 -3.56 -3.87
CA LEU A 12 8.11 -3.66 -3.47
C LEU A 12 8.96 -4.42 -4.51
N THR A 13 8.35 -5.31 -5.29
CA THR A 13 9.03 -6.05 -6.37
C THR A 13 9.20 -5.24 -7.65
N ASN A 14 8.54 -4.08 -7.76
CA ASN A 14 8.65 -3.18 -8.90
C ASN A 14 8.53 -1.73 -8.39
N PRO A 15 9.55 -1.24 -7.65
CA PRO A 15 9.51 0.09 -7.05
C PRO A 15 9.58 1.17 -8.14
N PRO A 16 8.97 2.34 -7.93
CA PRO A 16 9.08 3.46 -8.85
C PRO A 16 10.45 4.12 -8.72
N ASP A 17 10.81 4.94 -9.71
CA ASP A 17 11.99 5.81 -9.61
C ASP A 17 11.74 6.90 -8.56
N LEU A 18 12.52 6.89 -7.48
CA LEU A 18 12.36 7.80 -6.34
C LEU A 18 13.34 8.97 -6.44
N LYS A 19 12.81 10.19 -6.63
CA LYS A 19 13.60 11.42 -6.63
C LYS A 19 13.64 12.06 -5.23
N PRO A 20 14.81 12.37 -4.67
CA PRO A 20 14.88 13.03 -3.37
C PRO A 20 14.30 14.45 -3.40
N PRO A 21 13.61 14.89 -2.32
CA PRO A 21 13.23 14.09 -1.16
C PRO A 21 11.98 13.23 -1.44
N SER A 22 12.01 11.97 -1.01
CA SER A 22 10.90 11.02 -1.14
C SER A 22 10.57 10.38 0.21
N VAL A 23 9.28 10.04 0.41
CA VAL A 23 8.80 9.30 1.58
C VAL A 23 8.16 8.01 1.11
N ILE A 24 8.50 6.90 1.76
CA ILE A 24 7.92 5.57 1.50
C ILE A 24 6.93 5.26 2.60
N LEU A 25 5.71 4.88 2.22
CA LEU A 25 4.66 4.41 3.13
C LEU A 25 4.33 2.96 2.81
N ILE A 26 4.41 2.09 3.81
CA ILE A 26 3.94 0.69 3.72
C ILE A 26 2.66 0.60 4.57
N PRO A 27 1.47 0.61 3.95
CA PRO A 27 0.23 0.63 4.71
C PRO A 27 -0.01 -0.70 5.42
N GLY A 28 -0.73 -0.65 6.55
CA GLY A 28 -1.29 -1.82 7.20
C GLY A 28 -2.52 -2.35 6.44
N LEU A 29 -3.52 -2.82 7.18
CA LEU A 29 -4.77 -3.23 6.57
C LEU A 29 -5.51 -1.97 6.09
N LEU A 30 -5.77 -1.90 4.79
CA LEU A 30 -6.53 -0.81 4.19
C LEU A 30 -8.00 -0.92 4.59
N ASN A 31 -8.58 0.19 5.01
CA ASN A 31 -10.03 0.33 5.13
C ASN A 31 -10.66 0.59 3.74
N PRO A 32 -12.00 0.47 3.59
CA PRO A 32 -12.65 0.63 2.29
C PRO A 32 -12.41 1.98 1.60
N VAL A 33 -12.31 3.07 2.37
CA VAL A 33 -12.07 4.42 1.84
C VAL A 33 -10.63 4.57 1.34
N GLU A 34 -9.66 4.00 2.06
CA GLU A 34 -8.26 4.01 1.64
C GLU A 34 -8.05 3.18 0.37
N GLU A 35 -8.67 2.00 0.28
CA GLU A 35 -8.63 1.16 -0.91
C GLU A 35 -9.21 1.88 -2.14
N GLU A 36 -10.38 2.50 -1.99
CA GLU A 36 -11.01 3.25 -3.07
C GLU A 36 -10.18 4.47 -3.48
N TYR A 37 -9.62 5.21 -2.52
CA TYR A 37 -8.76 6.35 -2.81
C TYR A 37 -7.52 5.94 -3.62
N LEU A 38 -6.82 4.88 -3.21
CA LEU A 38 -5.64 4.39 -3.94
C LEU A 38 -6.02 3.92 -5.37
N ARG A 39 -7.16 3.26 -5.53
CA ARG A 39 -7.64 2.76 -6.83
C ARG A 39 -8.07 3.90 -7.76
N VAL A 40 -8.93 4.80 -7.28
CA VAL A 40 -9.61 5.81 -8.11
C VAL A 40 -8.74 7.04 -8.31
N VAL A 41 -8.07 7.53 -7.26
CA VAL A 41 -7.29 8.77 -7.33
C VAL A 41 -5.88 8.51 -7.83
N HIS A 42 -5.26 7.40 -7.40
CA HIS A 42 -3.86 7.07 -7.74
C HIS A 42 -3.73 5.93 -8.74
N GLY A 43 -4.84 5.43 -9.30
CA GLY A 43 -4.82 4.42 -10.36
C GLY A 43 -4.21 3.09 -9.94
N ALA A 44 -4.20 2.77 -8.64
CA ALA A 44 -3.63 1.51 -8.16
C ALA A 44 -4.41 0.32 -8.74
N GLY A 45 -3.68 -0.65 -9.29
CA GLY A 45 -4.28 -1.86 -9.86
C GLY A 45 -5.00 -2.69 -8.79
N GLU A 46 -6.23 -3.13 -9.09
CA GLU A 46 -7.05 -3.93 -8.17
C GLU A 46 -6.32 -5.17 -7.65
N GLU A 47 -5.56 -5.83 -8.52
CA GLU A 47 -4.78 -7.02 -8.16
C GLU A 47 -3.66 -6.69 -7.16
N LEU A 48 -3.03 -5.51 -7.26
CA LEU A 48 -2.01 -5.07 -6.31
C LEU A 48 -2.62 -4.85 -4.93
N LEU A 49 -3.74 -4.13 -4.87
CA LEU A 49 -4.47 -3.86 -3.61
C LEU A 49 -4.94 -5.15 -2.96
N ARG A 50 -5.53 -6.05 -3.75
CA ARG A 50 -6.00 -7.37 -3.30
C ARG A 50 -4.86 -8.21 -2.71
N ARG A 51 -3.69 -8.25 -3.38
CA ARG A 51 -2.49 -8.95 -2.87
C ARG A 51 -2.02 -8.37 -1.54
N HIS A 52 -1.96 -7.04 -1.45
CA HIS A 52 -1.58 -6.35 -0.21
C HIS A 52 -2.52 -6.71 0.94
N ILE A 53 -3.83 -6.57 0.74
CA ILE A 53 -4.85 -6.89 1.76
C ILE A 53 -4.74 -8.35 2.21
N ASN A 54 -4.57 -9.29 1.28
CA ASN A 54 -4.42 -10.71 1.60
C ASN A 54 -3.13 -10.98 2.39
N HIS A 55 -2.02 -10.34 2.00
CA HIS A 55 -0.74 -10.46 2.69
C HIS A 55 -0.83 -9.95 4.14
N VAL A 56 -1.38 -8.76 4.35
CA VAL A 56 -1.54 -8.19 5.69
C VAL A 56 -2.47 -9.05 6.56
N LYS A 57 -3.60 -9.54 6.01
CA LYS A 57 -4.49 -10.46 6.73
C LYS A 57 -3.77 -11.76 7.14
N ALA A 58 -2.94 -12.32 6.26
CA ALA A 58 -2.16 -13.52 6.57
C ALA A 58 -1.14 -13.25 7.69
N LEU A 59 -0.45 -12.11 7.63
CA LEU A 59 0.49 -11.68 8.67
C LEU A 59 -0.20 -11.52 10.03
N MET A 60 -1.36 -10.85 10.07
CA MET A 60 -2.14 -10.67 11.30
C MET A 60 -2.56 -12.01 11.93
N ARG A 61 -3.00 -12.98 11.11
CA ARG A 61 -3.35 -14.32 11.59
C ARG A 61 -2.14 -15.07 12.15
N ALA A 62 -0.99 -14.99 11.46
CA ALA A 62 0.24 -15.63 11.94
C ALA A 62 0.67 -15.08 13.31
N MET A 63 0.56 -13.75 13.51
CA MET A 63 0.87 -13.11 14.79
C MET A 63 -0.07 -13.57 15.91
N GLN A 64 -1.36 -13.71 15.63
CA GLN A 64 -2.35 -14.21 16.61
C GLN A 64 -2.05 -15.64 17.05
N HIS A 65 -1.61 -16.51 16.13
CA HIS A 65 -1.24 -17.90 16.46
C HIS A 65 0.10 -18.02 17.18
N SER A 66 1.01 -17.07 17.00
CA SER A 66 2.31 -17.06 17.70
C SER A 66 2.26 -16.56 19.14
N SER A 67 1.12 -16.00 19.56
CA SER A 67 0.92 -15.43 20.91
C SER A 67 0.14 -16.35 21.85
N GLY A 68 -0.12 -17.60 21.45
CA GLY A 68 -0.88 -18.61 22.19
C GLY A 68 -0.04 -19.78 22.67
#